data_AF-A0A5C8BHR5-F1
#
_entry.id   AF-A0A5C8BHR5-F1
#
_cell.length_a   1.000
_cell.length_b   1.000
_cell.length_c   1.000
_cell.angle_alpha   90.00
_cell.angle_beta   90.00
_cell.angle_gamma   90.00
#
_symmetry.space_group_name_H-M   'P 1'
#
loop_
_entity.id
_entity.type
_entity.pdbx_description
1 polymer ?
#
loop_
_entity_poly.entity_id
_entity_poly.type
_entity_poly.pdbx_seq_one_letter_code
_entity_poly.pdbx_strand_id
1 'polypeptide(L)'
;NYRRPFFSNFRDDSGMRSELIMDTTLGTQIIANDNKEAHRLNYVALTRAKQRLYIYLKQPTITKSTGKYNSNQRPDKIGELFGYVEKDPQDNSHNLFSYANFFSDDPSLALKQPALLPGVAVYNRNSLREEDLQALKFTSPPRTDNINNFNTMFSEFSGQKVYTRQSYTALTTHGAEDFDISDYFVKNEAQQITAPNYRYSILSSGQLRGASFGVLFHSLCEAYPFSQVQLQQLLQQENLSADDEHDYPAQFSAMLEETFSYPLIDDLCLRDLRERSLHELEFNLLIKDSHSLREQIADLLARYFGDAHPFTSSCRMLDKIEAGFLVGFIDLFFEYQGKYWILDYKTNTLTDYTHAKNHLATESQLVESMADHHYYLQYLLYLVAVKRYLEQRLGLTDATELLGGAVYFYVRGIFTEQLSSGDGIYLDTGCQNLVRELDLLFRGVSNAE
;
A
#
# COMPACT_ATOMS: atom_id res chain seq x y z
N ASN A 1 16.89 22.77 29.65
CA ASN A 1 18.14 23.55 29.84
C ASN A 1 19.36 22.67 29.62
N TYR A 2 19.64 22.30 28.38
CA TYR A 2 20.85 21.52 28.06
C TYR A 2 22.04 22.47 27.95
N ARG A 3 22.99 22.36 28.89
CA ARG A 3 24.30 23.05 28.88
C ARG A 3 25.44 22.06 28.61
N ARG A 4 25.16 20.87 28.09
CA ARG A 4 26.19 19.85 27.81
C ARG A 4 26.15 19.46 26.33
N PRO A 5 27.33 19.35 25.67
CA PRO A 5 27.41 18.82 24.32
C PRO A 5 26.81 17.43 24.24
N PHE A 6 26.06 17.16 23.18
CA PHE A 6 25.62 15.81 22.81
C PHE A 6 25.83 15.60 21.32
N PHE A 7 26.14 14.37 20.94
CA PHE A 7 26.20 13.97 19.54
C PHE A 7 24.78 13.71 19.04
N SER A 8 24.43 14.34 17.92
CA SER A 8 23.13 14.13 17.27
C SER A 8 23.35 13.89 15.79
N ASN A 9 22.70 12.86 15.27
CA ASN A 9 22.54 12.69 13.83
C ASN A 9 21.29 13.46 13.44
N PHE A 10 21.41 14.46 12.59
CA PHE A 10 20.27 15.23 12.10
C PHE A 10 20.41 15.44 10.61
N ARG A 11 19.27 15.65 9.95
CA ARG A 11 19.21 15.82 8.50
C ARG A 11 18.92 17.28 8.20
N ASP A 12 19.78 17.91 7.40
CA ASP A 12 19.52 19.23 6.82
C ASP A 12 19.37 19.11 5.29
N ASP A 13 19.14 20.23 4.60
CA ASP A 13 18.94 20.28 3.15
C ASP A 13 20.14 19.72 2.34
N SER A 14 21.28 19.49 3.00
CA SER A 14 22.50 18.93 2.40
C SER A 14 22.78 17.47 2.78
N GLY A 15 21.94 16.83 3.60
CA GLY A 15 22.03 15.41 3.94
C GLY A 15 22.10 15.11 5.44
N MET A 16 22.47 13.87 5.79
CA MET A 16 22.58 13.42 7.18
C MET A 16 23.93 13.85 7.75
N ARG A 17 23.91 14.64 8.82
CA ARG A 17 25.11 15.15 9.51
C ARG A 17 25.18 14.60 10.92
N SER A 18 26.38 14.20 11.33
CA SER A 18 26.73 13.82 12.71
C SER A 18 27.71 14.84 13.26
N GLU A 19 27.26 15.74 14.12
CA GLU A 19 28.13 16.76 14.71
C GLU A 19 27.88 16.90 16.23
N LEU A 20 28.91 17.34 16.95
CA LEU A 20 28.83 17.65 18.37
C LEU A 20 28.13 19.00 18.53
N ILE A 21 26.90 19.00 19.04
CA ILE A 21 26.08 20.22 19.07
C ILE A 21 26.27 20.95 20.40
N MET A 22 26.79 22.17 20.30
CA MET A 22 26.99 23.11 21.42
C MET A 22 26.01 24.28 21.38
N ASP A 23 25.35 24.51 20.24
CA ASP A 23 24.39 25.60 20.03
C ASP A 23 23.00 25.21 20.53
N THR A 24 22.47 26.04 21.44
CA THR A 24 21.15 25.84 22.06
C THR A 24 20.00 26.02 21.06
N THR A 25 20.18 26.86 20.05
CA THR A 25 19.17 27.12 19.01
C THR A 25 19.06 25.94 18.05
N LEU A 26 20.22 25.48 17.53
CA LEU A 26 20.30 24.31 16.65
C LEU A 26 19.84 23.03 17.37
N GLY A 27 20.27 22.84 18.62
CA GLY A 27 19.80 21.72 19.45
C GLY A 27 18.29 21.73 19.68
N THR A 28 17.67 22.90 19.81
CA THR A 28 16.21 23.03 19.95
C THR A 28 15.48 22.68 18.65
N GLN A 29 16.02 23.08 17.49
CA GLN A 29 15.45 22.75 16.19
C GLN A 29 15.51 21.25 15.89
N ILE A 30 16.62 20.59 16.20
CA ILE A 30 16.79 19.14 15.98
C ILE A 30 15.82 18.35 16.86
N ILE A 31 15.73 18.69 18.15
CA ILE A 31 14.75 18.07 19.05
C ILE A 31 13.32 18.28 18.53
N ALA A 32 13.00 19.45 17.99
CA ALA A 32 11.69 19.70 17.41
C ALA A 32 11.41 18.82 16.17
N ASN A 33 12.42 18.59 15.32
CA ASN A 33 12.28 17.70 14.15
C ASN A 33 12.19 16.23 14.56
N ASP A 34 13.02 15.76 15.48
CA ASP A 34 12.95 14.39 16.00
C ASP A 34 11.61 14.12 16.67
N ASN A 35 11.06 15.11 17.39
CA ASN A 35 9.72 15.02 17.98
C ASN A 35 8.65 14.90 16.89
N LYS A 36 8.72 15.71 15.82
CA LYS A 36 7.78 15.60 14.69
C LYS A 36 7.85 14.23 14.04
N GLU A 37 9.05 13.68 13.87
CA GLU A 37 9.23 12.35 13.28
C GLU A 37 8.70 11.25 14.20
N ALA A 38 8.95 11.32 15.51
CA ALA A 38 8.36 10.39 16.47
C ALA A 38 6.83 10.44 16.47
N HIS A 39 6.22 11.62 16.36
CA HIS A 39 4.77 11.74 16.20
C HIS A 39 4.27 11.15 14.88
N ARG A 40 5.01 11.36 13.77
CA ARG A 40 4.69 10.78 12.47
C ARG A 40 4.73 9.25 12.52
N LEU A 41 5.75 8.66 13.12
CA LEU A 41 5.89 7.21 13.28
C LEU A 41 4.79 6.62 14.19
N ASN A 42 4.45 7.30 15.29
CA ASN A 42 3.34 6.89 16.14
C ASN A 42 1.99 6.96 15.42
N TYR A 43 1.76 8.00 14.60
CA TYR A 43 0.58 8.10 13.74
C TYR A 43 0.50 6.91 12.78
N VAL A 44 1.60 6.61 12.08
CA VAL A 44 1.67 5.45 11.17
C VAL A 44 1.36 4.14 11.90
N ALA A 45 1.94 3.93 13.09
CA ALA A 45 1.69 2.72 13.88
C ALA A 45 0.23 2.60 14.35
N LEU A 46 -0.41 3.73 14.68
CA LEU A 46 -1.82 3.78 15.09
C LEU A 46 -2.78 3.52 13.93
N THR A 47 -2.52 4.11 12.76
CA THR A 47 -3.45 4.06 11.63
C THR A 47 -3.26 2.85 10.72
N ARG A 48 -2.12 2.15 10.78
CA ARG A 48 -1.82 0.98 9.92
C ARG A 48 -2.02 -0.38 10.59
N ALA A 49 -2.48 -0.43 11.84
CA ALA A 49 -2.72 -1.69 12.52
C ALA A 49 -3.88 -2.47 11.85
N LYS A 50 -3.58 -3.57 11.15
CA LYS A 50 -4.57 -4.36 10.38
C LYS A 50 -5.52 -5.21 11.23
N GLN A 51 -5.07 -5.69 12.39
CA GLN A 51 -5.86 -6.60 13.22
C GLN A 51 -6.05 -6.07 14.64
N ARG A 52 -4.94 -5.84 15.36
CA ARG A 52 -5.02 -5.31 16.72
C ARG A 52 -3.74 -4.58 17.11
N LEU A 53 -3.93 -3.49 17.85
CA LEU A 53 -2.84 -2.71 18.40
C LEU A 53 -2.87 -2.78 19.92
N TYR A 54 -1.73 -3.12 20.51
CA TYR A 54 -1.54 -3.14 21.95
C TYR A 54 -0.63 -1.98 22.34
N ILE A 55 -1.17 -1.04 23.10
CA ILE A 55 -0.44 0.13 23.55
C ILE A 55 -0.18 -0.02 25.04
N TYR A 56 1.10 -0.08 25.41
CA TYR A 56 1.52 -0.14 26.79
C TYR A 56 1.89 1.26 27.26
N LEU A 57 1.05 1.82 28.12
CA LEU A 57 1.35 3.08 28.79
C LEU A 57 1.96 2.79 30.16
N LYS A 58 2.98 3.57 30.52
CA LYS A 58 3.59 3.54 31.85
C LYS A 58 3.43 4.90 32.51
N GLN A 59 2.95 4.91 33.76
CA GLN A 59 2.77 6.15 34.48
C GLN A 59 4.13 6.81 34.74
N PRO A 60 4.30 8.09 34.39
CA PRO A 60 5.47 8.86 34.79
C PRO A 60 5.46 9.05 36.32
N THR A 61 6.63 9.01 36.95
CA THR A 61 6.74 9.14 38.41
C THR A 61 6.36 10.55 38.84
N ILE A 62 5.40 10.64 39.75
CA ILE A 62 4.97 11.88 40.38
C ILE A 62 5.78 12.10 41.65
N THR A 63 6.26 13.32 41.84
CA THR A 63 7.00 13.69 43.05
C THR A 63 6.01 13.93 44.19
N LYS A 64 6.08 13.11 45.25
CA LYS A 64 5.13 13.15 46.38
C LYS A 64 5.00 14.53 47.05
N SER A 65 6.07 15.33 47.07
CA SER A 65 6.07 16.65 47.72
C SER A 65 5.41 17.74 46.89
N THR A 66 5.40 17.64 45.56
CA THR A 66 4.90 18.70 44.66
C THR A 66 3.64 18.29 43.90
N GLY A 67 3.31 17.00 43.85
CA GLY A 67 2.24 16.47 43.02
C GLY A 67 2.50 16.62 41.51
N LYS A 68 3.71 17.05 41.11
CA LYS A 68 4.11 17.25 39.71
C LYS A 68 4.96 16.09 39.21
N TYR A 69 5.03 15.94 37.88
CA TYR A 69 5.94 14.99 37.26
C TYR A 69 7.39 15.27 37.66
N ASN A 70 8.15 14.19 37.86
CA ASN A 70 9.58 14.27 38.09
C ASN A 70 10.25 14.84 36.84
N SER A 71 10.94 15.97 36.97
CA SER A 71 11.62 16.66 35.86
C SER A 71 12.69 15.82 35.15
N ASN A 72 13.17 14.74 35.80
CA ASN A 72 14.15 13.82 35.24
C ASN A 72 13.51 12.64 34.48
N GLN A 73 12.18 12.49 34.52
CA GLN A 73 11.48 11.48 33.76
C GLN A 73 10.74 12.10 32.59
N ARG A 74 11.02 11.58 31.41
CA ARG A 74 10.32 11.92 30.17
C ARG A 74 9.59 10.66 29.73
N PRO A 75 8.25 10.65 29.68
CA PRO A 75 7.55 9.52 29.10
C PRO A 75 7.82 9.42 27.60
N ASP A 76 7.53 8.24 27.06
CA ASP A 76 7.56 8.01 25.63
C ASP A 76 6.57 8.94 24.92
N LYS A 77 6.93 9.36 23.71
CA LYS A 77 6.14 10.31 22.91
C LYS A 77 4.74 9.83 22.57
N ILE A 78 4.51 8.52 22.61
CA ILE A 78 3.18 7.95 22.48
C ILE A 78 2.24 8.40 23.60
N GLY A 79 2.75 8.69 24.81
CA GLY A 79 1.95 9.18 25.93
C GLY A 79 1.32 10.55 25.69
N GLU A 80 1.98 11.42 24.92
CA GLU A 80 1.47 12.75 24.54
C GLU A 80 0.18 12.63 23.71
N LEU A 81 0.05 11.58 22.89
CA LEU A 81 -1.17 11.30 22.12
C LEU A 81 -2.37 10.92 22.99
N PHE A 82 -2.13 10.47 24.22
CA PHE A 82 -3.17 10.05 25.17
C PHE A 82 -3.49 11.12 26.21
N GLY A 83 -3.03 12.37 26.00
CA GLY A 83 -3.31 13.50 26.88
C GLY A 83 -2.28 13.73 27.98
N TYR A 84 -1.05 13.18 27.86
CA TYR A 84 0.03 13.55 28.78
C TYR A 84 0.44 15.01 28.57
N VAL A 85 0.39 15.81 29.65
CA VAL A 85 0.89 17.18 29.68
C VAL A 85 2.01 17.31 30.71
N GLU A 86 3.22 17.62 30.25
CA GLU A 86 4.44 17.66 31.08
C GLU A 86 4.30 18.53 32.34
N LYS A 87 3.53 19.62 32.25
CA LYS A 87 3.39 20.60 33.33
C LYS A 87 2.21 20.33 34.27
N ASP A 88 1.29 19.45 33.89
CA ASP A 88 0.06 19.19 34.65
C ASP A 88 -0.35 17.71 34.56
N PRO A 89 -0.09 16.92 35.62
CA PRO A 89 -0.49 15.52 35.69
C PRO A 89 -1.99 15.26 35.74
N GLN A 90 -2.78 16.31 36.00
CA GLN A 90 -4.25 16.24 36.08
C GLN A 90 -4.90 16.93 34.88
N ASP A 91 -4.11 17.27 33.85
CA ASP A 91 -4.67 17.85 32.64
C ASP A 91 -5.71 16.89 32.04
N ASN A 92 -6.89 17.46 31.83
CA ASN A 92 -8.03 16.75 31.28
C ASN A 92 -8.54 17.47 30.04
N SER A 93 -7.68 18.17 29.31
CA SER A 93 -8.06 18.93 28.11
C SER A 93 -8.24 18.05 26.88
N HIS A 94 -7.63 16.85 26.86
CA HIS A 94 -7.71 15.93 25.72
C HIS A 94 -9.16 15.48 25.44
N ASN A 95 -9.61 15.58 24.18
CA ASN A 95 -11.03 15.38 23.85
C ASN A 95 -11.54 13.96 24.11
N LEU A 96 -10.70 12.95 23.86
CA LEU A 96 -11.12 11.54 23.90
C LEU A 96 -10.69 10.80 25.17
N PHE A 97 -9.66 11.28 25.85
CA PHE A 97 -8.94 10.52 26.88
C PHE A 97 -8.75 11.35 28.14
N SER A 98 -8.72 10.68 29.28
CA SER A 98 -8.30 11.22 30.56
C SER A 98 -7.02 10.52 31.00
N TYR A 99 -5.87 11.18 30.82
CA TYR A 99 -4.58 10.51 31.02
C TYR A 99 -4.37 10.04 32.46
N ALA A 100 -4.80 10.86 33.43
CA ALA A 100 -4.72 10.54 34.86
C ALA A 100 -5.48 9.26 35.22
N ASN A 101 -6.57 8.96 34.51
CA ASN A 101 -7.42 7.81 34.79
C ASN A 101 -6.87 6.49 34.22
N PHE A 102 -5.94 6.51 33.25
CA PHE A 102 -5.31 5.27 32.73
C PHE A 102 -4.62 4.44 33.81
N PHE A 103 -4.17 5.10 34.88
CA PHE A 103 -3.41 4.48 35.97
C PHE A 103 -4.17 4.48 37.29
N SER A 104 -5.48 4.74 37.25
CA SER A 104 -6.37 4.58 38.39
C SER A 104 -6.73 3.10 38.61
N ASP A 105 -7.45 2.83 39.71
CA ASP A 105 -7.97 1.48 39.99
C ASP A 105 -9.03 1.04 38.96
N ASP A 106 -9.68 2.00 38.29
CA ASP A 106 -10.64 1.75 37.21
C ASP A 106 -10.23 2.47 35.91
N PRO A 107 -9.41 1.83 35.07
CA PRO A 107 -8.92 2.42 33.83
C PRO A 107 -10.00 2.62 32.77
N SER A 108 -11.23 2.11 32.96
CA SER A 108 -12.34 2.40 32.04
C SER A 108 -12.70 3.89 32.01
N LEU A 109 -12.46 4.60 33.12
CA LEU A 109 -12.64 6.04 33.24
C LEU A 109 -11.63 6.87 32.43
N ALA A 110 -10.65 6.22 31.80
CA ALA A 110 -9.73 6.87 30.88
C ALA A 110 -10.40 7.25 29.55
N LEU A 111 -11.51 6.62 29.17
CA LEU A 111 -12.24 6.92 27.94
C LEU A 111 -13.39 7.89 28.23
N LYS A 112 -13.33 9.12 27.69
CA LYS A 112 -14.39 10.12 27.90
C LYS A 112 -15.65 9.82 27.09
N GLN A 113 -15.47 9.24 25.92
CA GLN A 113 -16.55 8.91 24.99
C GLN A 113 -16.39 7.45 24.51
N PRO A 114 -16.63 6.45 25.38
CA PRO A 114 -16.43 5.03 25.02
C PRO A 114 -17.24 4.59 23.80
N ALA A 115 -18.41 5.21 23.59
CA ALA A 115 -19.29 4.94 22.45
C ALA A 115 -18.64 5.27 21.09
N LEU A 116 -17.68 6.20 21.04
CA LEU A 116 -16.95 6.55 19.81
C LEU A 116 -15.75 5.62 19.54
N LEU A 117 -15.43 4.73 20.48
CA LEU A 117 -14.27 3.84 20.41
C LEU A 117 -14.70 2.37 20.55
N PRO A 118 -15.60 1.86 19.69
CA PRO A 118 -16.04 0.47 19.76
C PRO A 118 -14.84 -0.48 19.56
N GLY A 119 -14.69 -1.46 20.44
CA GLY A 119 -13.61 -2.46 20.38
C GLY A 119 -12.30 -2.06 21.09
N VAL A 120 -12.22 -0.83 21.63
CA VAL A 120 -11.10 -0.41 22.47
C VAL A 120 -11.30 -0.93 23.89
N ALA A 121 -10.32 -1.68 24.39
CA ALA A 121 -10.28 -2.16 25.77
C ALA A 121 -9.12 -1.49 26.52
N VAL A 122 -9.39 -0.96 27.71
CA VAL A 122 -8.39 -0.37 28.60
C VAL A 122 -8.39 -1.16 29.90
N TYR A 123 -7.23 -1.65 30.31
CA TYR A 123 -7.11 -2.50 31.49
C TYR A 123 -5.78 -2.23 32.19
N ASN A 124 -5.75 -2.54 33.48
CA ASN A 124 -4.53 -2.51 34.27
C ASN A 124 -3.88 -3.88 34.22
N ARG A 125 -2.67 -3.97 33.66
CA ARG A 125 -1.93 -5.25 33.52
C ARG A 125 -1.75 -5.99 34.84
N ASN A 126 -1.64 -5.27 35.96
CA ASN A 126 -1.42 -5.86 37.28
C ASN A 126 -2.73 -6.30 37.97
N SER A 127 -3.88 -5.92 37.41
CA SER A 127 -5.22 -6.15 37.98
C SER A 127 -6.20 -6.58 36.88
N LEU A 128 -5.88 -7.67 36.18
CA LEU A 128 -6.69 -8.23 35.10
C LEU A 128 -7.96 -8.92 35.63
N ARG A 129 -9.12 -8.51 35.13
CA ARG A 129 -10.42 -9.16 35.41
C ARG A 129 -10.81 -10.11 34.27
N GLU A 130 -11.74 -11.03 34.53
CA GLU A 130 -12.25 -11.94 33.48
C GLU A 130 -12.93 -11.19 32.33
N GLU A 131 -13.63 -10.10 32.65
CA GLU A 131 -14.24 -9.19 31.67
C GLU A 131 -13.18 -8.53 30.75
N ASP A 132 -12.02 -8.13 31.30
CA ASP A 132 -10.93 -7.57 30.51
C ASP A 132 -10.35 -8.63 29.56
N LEU A 133 -10.22 -9.88 30.01
CA LEU A 133 -9.79 -11.01 29.17
C LEU A 133 -10.81 -11.33 28.06
N GLN A 134 -12.11 -11.18 28.33
CA GLN A 134 -13.14 -11.33 27.30
C GLN A 134 -13.11 -10.21 26.27
N ALA A 135 -12.90 -8.96 26.69
CA ALA A 135 -12.72 -7.83 25.78
C ALA A 135 -11.45 -7.99 24.93
N LEU A 136 -10.36 -8.48 25.53
CA LEU A 136 -9.12 -8.87 24.85
C LEU A 136 -9.30 -10.05 23.89
N LYS A 137 -10.28 -10.91 24.13
CA LYS A 137 -10.60 -12.04 23.27
C LYS A 137 -11.33 -11.66 21.99
N PHE A 138 -11.64 -10.39 21.71
CA PHE A 138 -12.31 -9.98 20.47
C PHE A 138 -11.72 -10.72 19.27
N THR A 139 -12.43 -11.78 18.90
CA THR A 139 -12.31 -12.49 17.65
C THR A 139 -13.11 -11.60 16.73
N SER A 140 -12.46 -10.96 15.76
CA SER A 140 -13.21 -10.68 14.54
C SER A 140 -14.00 -11.95 14.23
N PRO A 141 -15.29 -11.87 13.86
CA PRO A 141 -15.86 -12.99 13.12
C PRO A 141 -14.81 -13.32 12.06
N PRO A 142 -14.36 -14.59 11.93
CA PRO A 142 -13.34 -14.92 10.96
C PRO A 142 -13.79 -14.23 9.69
N ARG A 143 -12.97 -13.31 9.19
CA ARG A 143 -13.17 -12.80 7.85
C ARG A 143 -13.14 -14.09 7.04
N THR A 144 -14.30 -14.56 6.62
CA THR A 144 -14.44 -15.43 5.46
C THR A 144 -14.17 -14.57 4.25
N ASP A 145 -13.11 -13.77 4.30
CA ASP A 145 -12.36 -13.48 3.11
C ASP A 145 -11.83 -14.87 2.79
N ASN A 146 -12.22 -15.41 1.64
CA ASN A 146 -11.43 -16.44 1.01
C ASN A 146 -10.08 -15.78 0.74
N ILE A 147 -9.22 -15.74 1.76
CA ILE A 147 -7.82 -15.37 1.65
C ILE A 147 -7.24 -16.48 0.79
N ASN A 148 -7.29 -16.27 -0.53
CA ASN A 148 -6.77 -17.17 -1.55
C ASN A 148 -5.24 -17.07 -1.55
N ASN A 149 -4.62 -17.31 -0.40
CA ASN A 149 -3.17 -17.25 -0.26
C ASN A 149 -2.57 -18.54 -0.78
N PHE A 150 -1.72 -18.42 -1.79
CA PHE A 150 -0.91 -19.53 -2.26
C PHE A 150 0.54 -19.32 -1.81
N ASN A 151 0.88 -19.98 -0.71
CA ASN A 151 2.26 -20.08 -0.23
C ASN A 151 2.96 -21.23 -0.97
N THR A 152 3.89 -20.91 -1.86
CA THR A 152 4.85 -21.89 -2.41
C THR A 152 5.97 -22.15 -1.40
N MET A 153 5.63 -22.77 -0.26
CA MET A 153 6.63 -23.23 0.71
C MET A 153 7.13 -24.62 0.29
N PHE A 154 8.37 -24.70 -0.19
CA PHE A 154 9.06 -25.96 -0.48
C PHE A 154 9.43 -26.69 0.82
N SER A 155 9.33 -28.02 0.83
CA SER A 155 9.56 -28.89 2.00
C SER A 155 11.04 -29.15 2.36
N GLU A 156 11.98 -28.36 1.84
CA GLU A 156 13.41 -28.52 2.12
C GLU A 156 13.99 -27.26 2.78
N PHE A 157 13.54 -26.99 4.00
CA PHE A 157 14.11 -25.92 4.82
C PHE A 157 15.33 -26.44 5.57
N SER A 158 16.51 -26.32 4.94
CA SER A 158 17.82 -26.53 5.57
C SER A 158 18.40 -25.17 5.99
N GLY A 159 18.72 -25.02 7.28
CA GLY A 159 19.10 -23.75 7.89
C GLY A 159 20.48 -23.24 7.46
N GLN A 160 20.52 -22.30 6.51
CA GLN A 160 21.01 -20.92 6.68
C GLN A 160 21.10 -20.19 5.32
N LYS A 161 20.25 -19.17 5.15
CA LYS A 161 20.53 -17.85 4.56
C LYS A 161 19.33 -16.95 4.89
N VAL A 162 19.60 -15.71 5.25
CA VAL A 162 18.57 -14.69 5.52
C VAL A 162 17.83 -14.44 4.20
N TYR A 163 16.67 -15.04 4.01
CA TYR A 163 15.78 -14.68 2.91
C TYR A 163 15.14 -13.35 3.28
N THR A 164 15.36 -12.30 2.49
CA THR A 164 14.64 -11.04 2.66
C THR A 164 13.22 -11.20 2.11
N ARG A 165 12.24 -10.66 2.82
CA ARG A 165 10.88 -10.46 2.29
C ARG A 165 10.86 -9.07 1.69
N GLN A 166 10.27 -8.86 0.53
CA GLN A 166 10.17 -7.52 -0.07
C GLN A 166 8.82 -7.36 -0.76
N SER A 167 8.23 -6.17 -0.71
CA SER A 167 7.04 -5.84 -1.51
C SER A 167 7.44 -5.22 -2.83
N TYR A 168 6.51 -5.17 -3.79
CA TYR A 168 6.77 -4.54 -5.07
C TYR A 168 7.05 -3.03 -4.94
N THR A 169 6.38 -2.34 -4.02
CA THR A 169 6.70 -0.94 -3.70
C THR A 169 8.14 -0.80 -3.21
N ALA A 170 8.59 -1.67 -2.29
CA ALA A 170 9.97 -1.63 -1.79
C ALA A 170 11.01 -1.83 -2.91
N LEU A 171 10.68 -2.62 -3.94
CA LEU A 171 11.53 -2.85 -5.11
C LEU A 171 11.71 -1.58 -5.98
N THR A 172 10.70 -0.72 -6.03
CA THR A 172 10.62 0.40 -6.99
C THR A 172 10.87 1.78 -6.36
N THR A 173 10.88 1.88 -5.03
CA THR A 173 11.14 3.14 -4.33
C THR A 173 12.52 3.16 -3.65
N HIS A 174 13.35 4.14 -4.01
CA HIS A 174 14.62 4.41 -3.33
C HIS A 174 14.42 4.61 -1.81
N GLY A 175 14.92 3.68 -0.99
CA GLY A 175 15.06 3.85 0.46
C GLY A 175 13.84 3.51 1.33
N ALA A 176 12.87 2.75 0.85
CA ALA A 176 11.82 2.22 1.71
C ALA A 176 12.31 0.94 2.43
N GLU A 177 12.88 1.10 3.63
CA GLU A 177 13.13 -0.03 4.56
C GLU A 177 11.82 -0.59 5.18
N ASP A 178 10.65 -0.31 4.60
CA ASP A 178 9.36 -0.74 5.12
C ASP A 178 8.90 -2.02 4.40
N PHE A 179 9.12 -3.15 5.07
CA PHE A 179 8.88 -4.52 4.61
C PHE A 179 7.40 -4.92 4.44
N ASP A 180 6.46 -3.98 4.61
CA ASP A 180 5.02 -4.28 4.73
C ASP A 180 4.10 -3.22 4.10
N ILE A 181 4.63 -2.39 3.19
CA ILE A 181 3.81 -1.47 2.42
C ILE A 181 2.99 -2.27 1.41
N SER A 182 1.66 -2.21 1.53
CA SER A 182 0.72 -2.61 0.48
C SER A 182 0.95 -1.79 -0.79
N ASP A 183 0.77 -2.40 -1.96
CA ASP A 183 1.05 -1.86 -3.31
C ASP A 183 0.36 -0.51 -3.65
N TYR A 184 -0.49 0.01 -2.76
CA TYR A 184 -1.24 1.28 -2.85
C TYR A 184 -0.39 2.57 -2.78
N PHE A 185 0.94 2.51 -2.78
CA PHE A 185 1.77 3.72 -2.75
C PHE A 185 1.88 4.34 -4.16
N VAL A 186 1.10 5.39 -4.39
CA VAL A 186 1.25 6.29 -5.54
C VAL A 186 2.37 7.29 -5.21
N LYS A 187 3.42 7.35 -6.03
CA LYS A 187 4.47 8.36 -5.92
C LYS A 187 3.80 9.74 -6.02
N ASN A 188 4.07 10.64 -5.07
CA ASN A 188 3.54 12.01 -5.15
C ASN A 188 3.95 12.64 -6.49
N GLU A 189 2.96 12.94 -7.33
CA GLU A 189 3.16 13.50 -8.68
C GLU A 189 3.93 14.82 -8.56
N ALA A 190 5.21 14.82 -8.96
CA ALA A 190 6.12 15.97 -8.85
C ALA A 190 6.01 16.94 -10.04
N GLN A 191 5.16 16.63 -11.04
CA GLN A 191 4.92 17.50 -12.20
C GLN A 191 3.49 18.05 -12.16
N GLN A 192 3.33 19.31 -12.56
CA GLN A 192 2.02 19.89 -12.83
C GLN A 192 1.42 19.23 -14.08
N ILE A 193 0.77 18.09 -13.89
CA ILE A 193 0.02 17.41 -14.95
C ILE A 193 -1.23 18.25 -15.24
N THR A 194 -1.43 18.65 -16.49
CA THR A 194 -2.67 19.31 -16.92
C THR A 194 -3.69 18.22 -17.20
N ALA A 195 -4.53 17.91 -16.22
CA ALA A 195 -5.55 16.88 -16.34
C ALA A 195 -6.58 17.24 -17.43
N PRO A 196 -7.11 16.26 -18.17
CA PRO A 196 -8.24 16.46 -19.07
C PRO A 196 -9.52 16.79 -18.28
N ASN A 197 -10.54 17.29 -18.99
CA ASN A 197 -11.85 17.47 -18.40
C ASN A 197 -12.53 16.11 -18.19
N TYR A 198 -13.02 15.90 -16.98
CA TYR A 198 -13.77 14.71 -16.60
C TYR A 198 -15.27 15.01 -16.50
N ARG A 199 -16.10 14.02 -16.86
CA ARG A 199 -17.56 14.08 -16.73
C ARG A 199 -18.05 14.11 -15.27
N TYR A 200 -17.25 13.59 -14.35
CA TYR A 200 -17.57 13.48 -12.93
C TYR A 200 -16.78 14.51 -12.11
N SER A 201 -17.49 15.39 -11.40
CA SER A 201 -16.87 16.50 -10.65
C SER A 201 -16.00 16.02 -9.48
N ILE A 202 -16.25 14.80 -8.97
CA ILE A 202 -15.44 14.17 -7.92
C ILE A 202 -13.97 14.03 -8.33
N LEU A 203 -13.69 13.79 -9.62
CA LEU A 203 -12.35 13.61 -10.15
C LEU A 203 -11.56 14.92 -10.23
N SER A 204 -12.26 16.06 -10.22
CA SER A 204 -11.71 17.41 -10.19
C SER A 204 -11.73 18.04 -8.78
N SER A 205 -12.38 17.38 -7.81
CA SER A 205 -12.50 17.88 -6.44
C SER A 205 -11.14 17.89 -5.72
N GLY A 206 -10.89 18.90 -4.89
CA GLY A 206 -9.67 18.99 -4.09
C GLY A 206 -9.61 17.99 -2.92
N GLN A 207 -10.74 17.38 -2.58
CA GLN A 207 -10.96 16.60 -1.36
C GLN A 207 -10.53 15.13 -1.53
N LEU A 208 -10.60 14.60 -2.75
CA LEU A 208 -10.17 13.25 -3.14
C LEU A 208 -8.97 13.31 -4.08
N ARG A 209 -7.79 13.63 -3.54
CA ARG A 209 -6.54 13.66 -4.29
C ARG A 209 -5.62 12.50 -3.92
N GLY A 210 -5.00 11.89 -4.94
CA GLY A 210 -3.96 10.88 -4.77
C GLY A 210 -4.48 9.55 -4.23
N ALA A 211 -3.80 9.02 -3.22
CA ALA A 211 -3.97 7.65 -2.74
C ALA A 211 -5.35 7.34 -2.11
N SER A 212 -6.04 8.32 -1.51
CA SER A 212 -7.36 8.08 -0.89
C SER A 212 -8.44 7.73 -1.91
N PHE A 213 -8.45 8.38 -3.07
CA PHE A 213 -9.34 8.01 -4.17
C PHE A 213 -9.02 6.59 -4.67
N GLY A 214 -7.73 6.26 -4.81
CA GLY A 214 -7.28 4.92 -5.22
C GLY A 214 -7.80 3.83 -4.28
N VAL A 215 -7.49 3.93 -2.99
CA VAL A 215 -7.90 2.94 -1.97
C VAL A 215 -9.42 2.74 -1.95
N LEU A 216 -10.18 3.84 -2.01
CA LEU A 216 -11.64 3.79 -2.07
C LEU A 216 -12.13 3.09 -3.34
N PHE A 217 -11.54 3.41 -4.49
CA PHE A 217 -11.95 2.86 -5.77
C PHE A 217 -11.70 1.35 -5.86
N HIS A 218 -10.54 0.87 -5.37
CA HIS A 218 -10.27 -0.58 -5.29
C HIS A 218 -11.27 -1.28 -4.38
N SER A 219 -11.53 -0.71 -3.18
CA SER A 219 -12.50 -1.26 -2.23
C SER A 219 -13.92 -1.34 -2.82
N LEU A 220 -14.30 -0.33 -3.62
CA LEU A 220 -15.59 -0.32 -4.32
C LEU A 220 -15.64 -1.36 -5.45
N CYS A 221 -14.54 -1.58 -6.17
CA CYS A 221 -14.47 -2.62 -7.20
C CYS A 221 -14.56 -4.02 -6.61
N GLU A 222 -13.91 -4.27 -5.46
CA GLU A 222 -14.00 -5.55 -4.74
C GLU A 222 -15.42 -5.81 -4.23
N ALA A 223 -16.10 -4.78 -3.74
CA ALA A 223 -17.47 -4.89 -3.22
C ALA A 223 -18.55 -4.92 -4.31
N TYR A 224 -18.22 -4.71 -5.59
CA TYR A 224 -19.21 -4.56 -6.66
C TYR A 224 -19.79 -5.91 -7.12
N PRO A 225 -21.13 -6.04 -7.27
CA PRO A 225 -22.14 -5.02 -7.04
C PRO A 225 -22.39 -4.81 -5.54
N PHE A 226 -22.32 -3.55 -5.11
CA PHE A 226 -22.55 -3.18 -3.72
C PHE A 226 -23.98 -2.67 -3.50
N SER A 227 -24.47 -2.86 -2.29
CA SER A 227 -25.69 -2.20 -1.81
C SER A 227 -25.44 -0.74 -1.44
N GLN A 228 -26.51 0.05 -1.36
CA GLN A 228 -26.42 1.45 -0.90
C GLN A 228 -25.82 1.57 0.51
N VAL A 229 -26.07 0.58 1.38
CA VAL A 229 -25.50 0.54 2.73
C VAL A 229 -23.99 0.31 2.71
N GLN A 230 -23.51 -0.62 1.87
CA GLN A 230 -22.07 -0.88 1.71
C GLN A 230 -21.34 0.35 1.13
N LEU A 231 -21.93 1.01 0.13
CA LEU A 231 -21.40 2.25 -0.43
C LEU A 231 -21.24 3.32 0.66
N GLN A 232 -22.28 3.55 1.46
CA GLN A 232 -22.21 4.53 2.56
C GLN A 232 -21.13 4.18 3.59
N GLN A 233 -20.97 2.90 3.93
CA GLN A 233 -19.93 2.45 4.85
C GLN A 233 -18.52 2.70 4.31
N LEU A 234 -18.27 2.38 3.03
CA LEU A 234 -16.98 2.61 2.39
C LEU A 234 -16.64 4.11 2.28
N LEU A 235 -17.63 4.94 1.93
CA LEU A 235 -17.46 6.40 1.90
C LEU A 235 -17.14 6.96 3.29
N GLN A 236 -17.82 6.48 4.33
CA GLN A 236 -17.56 6.90 5.72
C GLN A 236 -16.16 6.52 6.20
N GLN A 237 -15.63 5.35 5.79
CA GLN A 237 -14.27 4.93 6.14
C GLN A 237 -13.21 5.92 5.63
N GLU A 238 -13.48 6.57 4.49
CA GLU A 238 -12.60 7.57 3.87
C GLU A 238 -12.96 9.01 4.25
N ASN A 239 -13.79 9.21 5.30
CA ASN A 239 -14.26 10.50 5.79
C ASN A 239 -15.03 11.34 4.76
N LEU A 240 -15.69 10.69 3.80
CA LEU A 240 -16.57 11.34 2.84
C LEU A 240 -18.00 11.31 3.36
N SER A 241 -18.62 12.49 3.51
CA SER A 241 -20.02 12.60 3.92
C SER A 241 -20.95 12.30 2.75
N ALA A 242 -22.05 11.60 3.02
CA ALA A 242 -23.14 11.41 2.05
C ALA A 242 -23.94 12.71 1.82
N ASP A 243 -23.88 13.66 2.75
CA ASP A 243 -24.60 14.94 2.72
C ASP A 243 -23.77 16.09 2.10
N ASP A 244 -22.70 15.76 1.37
CA ASP A 244 -21.83 16.75 0.73
C ASP A 244 -22.50 17.33 -0.54
N GLU A 245 -22.18 18.58 -0.89
CA GLU A 245 -22.78 19.34 -2.00
C GLU A 245 -22.55 18.65 -3.38
N HIS A 246 -21.67 17.66 -3.41
CA HIS A 246 -21.21 16.95 -4.60
C HIS A 246 -21.93 15.61 -4.86
N ASP A 247 -22.82 15.13 -3.98
CA ASP A 247 -23.52 13.84 -4.15
C ASP A 247 -22.58 12.67 -4.53
N TYR A 248 -21.58 12.44 -3.68
CA TYR A 248 -20.60 11.37 -3.88
C TYR A 248 -21.20 9.98 -4.10
N PRO A 249 -22.27 9.56 -3.37
CA PRO A 249 -22.87 8.25 -3.60
C PRO A 249 -23.38 8.06 -5.03
N ALA A 250 -24.07 9.06 -5.60
CA ALA A 250 -24.57 8.96 -6.97
C ALA A 250 -23.43 8.93 -7.99
N GLN A 251 -22.40 9.78 -7.82
CA GLN A 251 -21.25 9.80 -8.73
C GLN A 251 -20.49 8.48 -8.72
N PHE A 252 -20.14 7.94 -7.55
CA PHE A 252 -19.43 6.66 -7.48
C PHE A 252 -20.27 5.49 -8.03
N SER A 253 -21.58 5.47 -7.77
CA SER A 253 -22.46 4.43 -8.33
C SER A 253 -22.42 4.44 -9.85
N ALA A 254 -22.54 5.62 -10.47
CA ALA A 254 -22.51 5.78 -11.93
C ALA A 254 -21.14 5.44 -12.52
N MET A 255 -20.05 5.93 -11.89
CA MET A 255 -18.68 5.63 -12.29
C MET A 255 -18.39 4.13 -12.28
N LEU A 256 -18.80 3.41 -11.24
CA LEU A 256 -18.58 1.97 -11.12
C LEU A 256 -19.43 1.18 -12.12
N GLU A 257 -20.68 1.58 -12.38
CA GLU A 257 -21.50 0.94 -13.41
C GLU A 257 -20.88 1.08 -14.81
N GLU A 258 -20.35 2.27 -15.13
CA GLU A 258 -19.62 2.51 -16.37
C GLU A 258 -18.33 1.68 -16.43
N THR A 259 -17.55 1.66 -15.34
CA THR A 259 -16.30 0.88 -15.24
C THR A 259 -16.57 -0.60 -15.48
N PHE A 260 -17.61 -1.15 -14.87
CA PHE A 260 -17.93 -2.58 -14.99
C PHE A 260 -18.56 -2.96 -16.33
N SER A 261 -19.12 -1.99 -17.05
CA SER A 261 -19.69 -2.17 -18.38
C SER A 261 -18.76 -1.75 -19.52
N TYR A 262 -17.53 -1.32 -19.20
CA TYR A 262 -16.57 -0.88 -20.19
C TYR A 262 -15.86 -2.08 -20.85
N PRO A 263 -15.79 -2.15 -22.20
CA PRO A 263 -15.07 -3.22 -22.90
C PRO A 263 -13.56 -3.14 -22.65
N LEU A 264 -12.99 -4.20 -22.10
CA LEU A 264 -11.57 -4.32 -21.75
C LEU A 264 -10.74 -5.06 -22.81
N ILE A 265 -11.26 -6.21 -23.26
CA ILE A 265 -10.60 -7.09 -24.24
C ILE A 265 -11.66 -7.51 -25.25
N ASP A 266 -11.60 -6.95 -26.46
CA ASP A 266 -12.66 -7.07 -27.46
C ASP A 266 -14.00 -6.60 -26.85
N ASP A 267 -14.98 -7.48 -26.67
CA ASP A 267 -16.28 -7.16 -26.05
C ASP A 267 -16.36 -7.53 -24.56
N LEU A 268 -15.30 -8.10 -23.97
CA LEU A 268 -15.29 -8.54 -22.56
C LEU A 268 -15.34 -7.35 -21.61
N CYS A 269 -16.32 -7.33 -20.70
CA CYS A 269 -16.44 -6.34 -19.65
C CYS A 269 -16.22 -6.99 -18.25
N LEU A 270 -15.88 -6.20 -17.23
CA LEU A 270 -15.72 -6.72 -15.86
C LEU A 270 -17.00 -7.37 -15.32
N ARG A 271 -18.18 -6.89 -15.72
CA ARG A 271 -19.46 -7.48 -15.33
C ARG A 271 -19.61 -8.95 -15.73
N ASP A 272 -18.91 -9.38 -16.77
CA ASP A 272 -18.97 -10.75 -17.30
C ASP A 272 -18.03 -11.71 -16.55
N LEU A 273 -17.09 -11.18 -15.75
CA LEU A 273 -16.03 -11.95 -15.09
C LEU A 273 -16.40 -12.47 -13.70
N ARG A 274 -17.57 -12.11 -13.16
CA ARG A 274 -17.93 -12.29 -11.74
C ARG A 274 -17.74 -13.70 -11.18
N GLU A 275 -18.03 -14.74 -11.96
CA GLU A 275 -17.92 -16.14 -11.49
C GLU A 275 -16.54 -16.76 -11.75
N ARG A 276 -15.68 -16.07 -12.51
CA ARG A 276 -14.39 -16.58 -12.99
C ARG A 276 -13.24 -15.65 -12.63
N SER A 277 -13.43 -14.81 -11.63
CA SER A 277 -12.43 -13.90 -11.12
C SER A 277 -12.14 -14.12 -9.63
N LEU A 278 -10.91 -13.80 -9.23
CA LEU A 278 -10.47 -13.70 -7.85
C LEU A 278 -9.94 -12.29 -7.64
N HIS A 279 -10.45 -11.61 -6.62
CA HIS A 279 -9.98 -10.30 -6.19
C HIS A 279 -8.83 -10.43 -5.19
N GLU A 280 -7.93 -9.45 -5.17
CA GLU A 280 -6.80 -9.35 -4.24
C GLU A 280 -5.99 -10.66 -4.08
N LEU A 281 -5.63 -11.29 -5.19
CA LEU A 281 -4.89 -12.55 -5.15
C LEU A 281 -3.46 -12.32 -4.64
N GLU A 282 -3.21 -12.71 -3.38
CA GLU A 282 -1.88 -12.66 -2.77
C GLU A 282 -0.96 -13.76 -3.33
N PHE A 283 0.28 -13.39 -3.64
CA PHE A 283 1.31 -14.35 -4.03
C PHE A 283 2.63 -14.13 -3.31
N ASN A 284 3.42 -15.20 -3.23
CA ASN A 284 4.79 -15.19 -2.76
C ASN A 284 5.69 -15.75 -3.87
N LEU A 285 6.57 -14.92 -4.42
CA LEU A 285 7.49 -15.29 -5.49
C LEU A 285 8.92 -15.37 -4.97
N LEU A 286 9.52 -16.56 -5.03
CA LEU A 286 10.92 -16.75 -4.68
C LEU A 286 11.84 -16.32 -5.82
N ILE A 287 12.76 -15.41 -5.52
CA ILE A 287 13.86 -14.95 -6.37
C ILE A 287 15.16 -15.53 -5.80
N LYS A 288 15.80 -16.45 -6.54
CA LYS A 288 16.97 -17.21 -6.03
C LYS A 288 18.31 -16.50 -6.17
N ASP A 289 18.50 -15.69 -7.21
CA ASP A 289 19.76 -15.00 -7.50
C ASP A 289 19.55 -13.49 -7.60
N SER A 290 20.52 -12.70 -7.11
CA SER A 290 20.45 -11.23 -7.03
C SER A 290 21.73 -10.52 -7.46
N HIS A 291 22.80 -11.23 -7.80
CA HIS A 291 24.08 -10.54 -8.03
C HIS A 291 24.12 -9.74 -9.35
N SER A 292 23.16 -9.94 -10.26
CA SER A 292 23.02 -9.16 -11.50
C SER A 292 21.59 -9.19 -12.09
N LEU A 293 20.59 -9.46 -11.24
CA LEU A 293 19.24 -9.71 -11.74
C LEU A 293 18.64 -8.48 -12.44
N ARG A 294 18.94 -7.28 -11.94
CA ARG A 294 18.51 -6.03 -12.57
C ARG A 294 19.05 -5.90 -13.99
N GLU A 295 20.35 -6.13 -14.18
CA GLU A 295 21.02 -6.06 -15.48
C GLU A 295 20.47 -7.12 -16.43
N GLN A 296 20.29 -8.35 -15.96
CA GLN A 296 19.71 -9.44 -16.74
C GLN A 296 18.27 -9.14 -17.18
N ILE A 297 17.46 -8.55 -16.31
CA ILE A 297 16.10 -8.10 -16.67
C ILE A 297 16.17 -6.96 -17.69
N ALA A 298 17.04 -5.96 -17.49
CA ALA A 298 17.19 -4.86 -18.43
C ALA A 298 17.62 -5.35 -19.82
N ASP A 299 18.54 -6.32 -19.91
CA ASP A 299 18.97 -6.92 -21.17
C ASP A 299 17.87 -7.78 -21.81
N LEU A 300 17.08 -8.50 -21.00
CA LEU A 300 15.90 -9.20 -21.46
C LEU A 300 14.87 -8.22 -22.05
N LEU A 301 14.56 -7.13 -21.36
CA LEU A 301 13.65 -6.08 -21.85
C LEU A 301 14.18 -5.43 -23.13
N ALA A 302 15.49 -5.16 -23.22
CA ALA A 302 16.12 -4.61 -24.41
C ALA A 302 15.95 -5.52 -25.64
N ARG A 303 15.99 -6.85 -25.47
CA ARG A 303 15.75 -7.81 -26.56
C ARG A 303 14.31 -7.79 -27.07
N TYR A 304 13.34 -7.56 -26.20
CA TYR A 304 11.92 -7.57 -26.54
C TYR A 304 11.41 -6.22 -27.04
N PHE A 305 11.88 -5.12 -26.44
CA PHE A 305 11.34 -3.77 -26.66
C PHE A 305 12.35 -2.82 -27.32
N GLY A 306 13.64 -3.13 -27.29
CA GLY A 306 14.73 -2.26 -27.73
C GLY A 306 15.36 -1.47 -26.59
N ASP A 307 16.60 -1.02 -26.81
CA ASP A 307 17.42 -0.32 -25.81
C ASP A 307 16.86 1.03 -25.37
N ALA A 308 16.20 1.73 -26.29
CA ALA A 308 15.66 3.07 -26.06
C ALA A 308 14.21 3.06 -25.55
N HIS A 309 13.60 1.88 -25.40
CA HIS A 309 12.22 1.78 -24.92
C HIS A 309 12.11 2.29 -23.48
N PRO A 310 11.04 3.03 -23.11
CA PRO A 310 10.86 3.54 -21.75
C PRO A 310 11.01 2.46 -20.67
N PHE A 311 10.46 1.26 -20.89
CA PHE A 311 10.57 0.14 -19.94
C PHE A 311 12.01 -0.34 -19.73
N THR A 312 12.80 -0.41 -20.80
CA THR A 312 14.22 -0.79 -20.73
C THR A 312 15.02 0.28 -19.98
N SER A 313 14.82 1.55 -20.32
CA SER A 313 15.49 2.68 -19.68
C SER A 313 15.14 2.78 -18.19
N SER A 314 13.86 2.71 -17.84
CA SER A 314 13.41 2.73 -16.45
C SER A 314 13.98 1.55 -15.66
N CYS A 315 14.05 0.35 -16.24
CA CYS A 315 14.63 -0.82 -15.56
C CYS A 315 16.11 -0.61 -15.20
N ARG A 316 16.88 0.07 -16.05
CA ARG A 316 18.30 0.40 -15.80
C ARG A 316 18.49 1.43 -14.69
N MET A 317 17.44 2.17 -14.33
CA MET A 317 17.44 3.14 -13.24
C MET A 317 17.02 2.55 -11.89
N LEU A 318 16.52 1.31 -11.86
CA LEU A 318 16.22 0.62 -10.61
C LEU A 318 17.47 0.43 -9.75
N ASP A 319 17.27 0.40 -8.44
CA ASP A 319 18.26 -0.08 -7.49
C ASP A 319 18.45 -1.61 -7.62
N LYS A 320 19.31 -2.18 -6.77
CA LYS A 320 19.53 -3.62 -6.76
C LYS A 320 18.24 -4.38 -6.38
N ILE A 321 17.90 -5.39 -7.17
CA ILE A 321 16.85 -6.36 -6.84
C ILE A 321 17.46 -7.42 -5.90
N GLU A 322 16.93 -7.54 -4.68
CA GLU A 322 17.41 -8.52 -3.70
C GLU A 322 16.84 -9.92 -3.94
N ALA A 323 17.61 -10.94 -3.53
CA ALA A 323 17.16 -12.33 -3.54
C ALA A 323 16.33 -12.59 -2.30
N GLY A 324 15.21 -13.31 -2.44
CA GLY A 324 14.26 -13.46 -1.35
C GLY A 324 12.84 -13.73 -1.84
N PHE A 325 11.88 -13.50 -0.96
CA PHE A 325 10.45 -13.59 -1.27
C PHE A 325 9.92 -12.21 -1.66
N LEU A 326 9.47 -12.08 -2.90
CA LEU A 326 8.65 -10.97 -3.32
C LEU A 326 7.19 -11.29 -2.98
N VAL A 327 6.53 -10.41 -2.24
CA VAL A 327 5.10 -10.51 -1.93
C VAL A 327 4.36 -9.41 -2.68
N GLY A 328 3.20 -9.75 -3.24
CA GLY A 328 2.35 -8.79 -3.92
C GLY A 328 0.90 -9.27 -3.97
N PHE A 329 0.03 -8.36 -4.40
CA PHE A 329 -1.40 -8.60 -4.55
C PHE A 329 -1.83 -8.26 -5.96
N ILE A 330 -2.55 -9.16 -6.62
CA ILE A 330 -3.13 -8.92 -7.95
C ILE A 330 -4.58 -8.49 -7.74
N ASP A 331 -4.95 -7.28 -8.16
CA ASP A 331 -6.30 -6.74 -7.95
C ASP A 331 -7.39 -7.67 -8.49
N LEU A 332 -7.20 -8.16 -9.71
CA LEU A 332 -8.12 -9.08 -10.35
C LEU A 332 -7.38 -10.13 -11.17
N PHE A 333 -7.56 -11.40 -10.82
CA PHE A 333 -7.12 -12.55 -11.59
C PHE A 333 -8.34 -13.24 -12.19
N PHE A 334 -8.35 -13.53 -13.50
CA PHE A 334 -9.54 -14.12 -14.12
C PHE A 334 -9.23 -15.05 -15.31
N GLU A 335 -10.21 -15.88 -15.66
CA GLU A 335 -10.17 -16.73 -16.86
C GLU A 335 -11.09 -16.19 -17.95
N TYR A 336 -10.54 -16.07 -19.17
CA TYR A 336 -11.29 -15.72 -20.36
C TYR A 336 -10.80 -16.54 -21.56
N GLN A 337 -11.72 -17.23 -22.23
CA GLN A 337 -11.48 -18.07 -23.42
C GLN A 337 -10.35 -19.11 -23.24
N GLY A 338 -10.30 -19.76 -22.08
CA GLY A 338 -9.30 -20.78 -21.72
C GLY A 338 -7.92 -20.20 -21.38
N LYS A 339 -7.81 -18.88 -21.26
CA LYS A 339 -6.57 -18.17 -20.90
C LYS A 339 -6.75 -17.44 -19.57
N TYR A 340 -5.67 -17.35 -18.80
CA TYR A 340 -5.63 -16.69 -17.50
C TYR A 340 -4.99 -15.31 -17.63
N TRP A 341 -5.65 -14.33 -17.02
CA TRP A 341 -5.32 -12.91 -17.15
C TRP A 341 -5.17 -12.28 -15.78
N ILE A 342 -4.44 -11.18 -15.74
CA ILE A 342 -4.43 -10.27 -14.60
C ILE A 342 -4.93 -8.90 -15.04
N LEU A 343 -5.62 -8.21 -14.14
CA LEU A 343 -6.00 -6.82 -14.27
C LEU A 343 -5.61 -6.06 -13.01
N ASP A 344 -5.13 -4.84 -13.19
CA ASP A 344 -4.78 -3.90 -12.13
C ASP A 344 -5.46 -2.54 -12.41
N TYR A 345 -6.10 -1.96 -11.39
CA TYR A 345 -6.78 -0.68 -11.49
C TYR A 345 -5.82 0.46 -11.19
N LYS A 346 -5.69 1.42 -12.10
CA LYS A 346 -4.85 2.61 -11.93
C LYS A 346 -5.68 3.87 -11.87
N THR A 347 -5.52 4.65 -10.80
CA THR A 347 -6.23 5.92 -10.60
C THR A 347 -5.37 7.15 -10.87
N ASN A 348 -4.21 6.98 -11.50
CA ASN A 348 -3.25 8.06 -11.80
C ASN A 348 -3.89 9.14 -12.70
N THR A 349 -3.50 10.39 -12.48
CA THR A 349 -3.92 11.50 -13.34
C THR A 349 -2.94 11.62 -14.50
N LEU A 350 -3.42 11.51 -15.73
CA LEU A 350 -2.62 11.68 -16.95
C LEU A 350 -3.13 12.87 -17.75
N THR A 351 -2.30 13.39 -18.65
CA THR A 351 -2.71 14.41 -19.63
C THR A 351 -3.56 13.81 -20.75
N ASP A 352 -3.31 12.55 -21.09
CA ASP A 352 -3.99 11.78 -22.13
C ASP A 352 -4.09 10.31 -21.67
N TYR A 353 -5.18 9.65 -22.07
CA TYR A 353 -5.49 8.26 -21.76
C TYR A 353 -5.65 7.41 -23.01
N THR A 354 -5.20 7.89 -24.18
CA THR A 354 -5.19 7.12 -25.43
C THR A 354 -4.59 5.74 -25.22
N HIS A 355 -5.38 4.71 -25.54
CA HIS A 355 -5.06 3.30 -25.30
C HIS A 355 -3.73 2.85 -25.91
N ALA A 356 -3.13 1.81 -25.31
CA ALA A 356 -1.89 1.23 -25.79
C ALA A 356 -1.95 -0.30 -25.74
N LYS A 357 -1.46 -0.96 -26.81
CA LYS A 357 -1.42 -2.43 -26.90
C LYS A 357 -0.03 -2.94 -27.27
N ASN A 358 0.41 -4.01 -26.60
CA ASN A 358 1.63 -4.78 -26.90
C ASN A 358 2.88 -3.90 -27.13
N HIS A 359 3.01 -2.77 -26.42
CA HIS A 359 4.20 -1.89 -26.46
C HIS A 359 4.43 -1.12 -27.77
N LEU A 360 3.51 -1.19 -28.74
CA LEU A 360 3.73 -0.65 -30.08
C LEU A 360 3.70 0.89 -30.13
N ALA A 361 3.15 1.54 -29.11
CA ALA A 361 2.98 2.99 -29.05
C ALA A 361 3.92 3.62 -28.02
N THR A 362 5.21 3.72 -28.35
CA THR A 362 6.24 4.25 -27.44
C THR A 362 6.05 5.72 -27.08
N GLU A 363 5.29 6.49 -27.87
CA GLU A 363 4.97 7.90 -27.61
C GLU A 363 3.63 8.08 -26.86
N SER A 364 3.09 7.01 -26.27
CA SER A 364 1.84 7.08 -25.49
C SER A 364 2.09 7.51 -24.04
N GLN A 365 1.25 8.42 -23.54
CA GLN A 365 1.26 8.83 -22.13
C GLN A 365 0.98 7.65 -21.17
N LEU A 366 0.23 6.63 -21.62
CA LEU A 366 0.06 5.39 -20.87
C LEU A 366 1.38 4.63 -20.74
N VAL A 367 2.14 4.50 -21.84
CA VAL A 367 3.44 3.80 -21.82
C VAL A 367 4.43 4.54 -20.93
N GLU A 368 4.50 5.86 -20.99
CA GLU A 368 5.36 6.64 -20.08
C GLU A 368 4.92 6.46 -18.62
N SER A 369 3.61 6.52 -18.34
CA SER A 369 3.10 6.26 -16.99
C SER A 369 3.46 4.87 -16.48
N MET A 370 3.34 3.84 -17.34
CA MET A 370 3.73 2.47 -17.05
C MET A 370 5.23 2.35 -16.76
N ALA A 371 6.06 3.13 -17.45
CA ALA A 371 7.51 3.15 -17.26
C ALA A 371 7.91 3.86 -15.95
N ASP A 372 7.32 5.03 -15.69
CA ASP A 372 7.62 5.89 -14.54
C ASP A 372 7.28 5.23 -13.20
N HIS A 373 6.20 4.45 -13.18
CA HIS A 373 5.75 3.70 -11.99
C HIS A 373 6.22 2.25 -12.01
N HIS A 374 7.05 1.88 -12.99
CA HIS A 374 7.51 0.52 -13.24
C HIS A 374 6.40 -0.52 -13.41
N TYR A 375 5.14 -0.15 -13.65
CA TYR A 375 4.01 -1.06 -13.81
C TYR A 375 4.26 -2.17 -14.85
N TYR A 376 5.16 -1.95 -15.81
CA TYR A 376 5.62 -3.01 -16.71
C TYR A 376 6.26 -4.20 -15.96
N LEU A 377 7.10 -3.92 -14.97
CA LEU A 377 7.76 -4.94 -14.16
C LEU A 377 6.74 -5.58 -13.21
N GLN A 378 5.82 -4.79 -12.65
CA GLN A 378 4.73 -5.27 -11.79
C GLN A 378 3.94 -6.39 -12.47
N TYR A 379 3.41 -6.13 -13.66
CA TYR A 379 2.58 -7.12 -14.34
C TYR A 379 3.38 -8.36 -14.78
N LEU A 380 4.65 -8.18 -15.17
CA LEU A 380 5.52 -9.31 -15.52
C LEU A 380 5.74 -10.22 -14.32
N LEU A 381 5.98 -9.64 -13.13
CA LEU A 381 6.11 -10.39 -11.87
C LEU A 381 4.80 -11.10 -11.52
N TYR A 382 3.66 -10.44 -11.69
CA TYR A 382 2.34 -11.03 -11.45
C TYR A 382 2.08 -12.21 -12.38
N LEU A 383 2.41 -12.09 -13.66
CA LEU A 383 2.26 -13.18 -14.63
C LEU A 383 3.21 -14.35 -14.36
N VAL A 384 4.44 -14.10 -13.88
CA VAL A 384 5.32 -15.20 -13.42
C VAL A 384 4.71 -15.92 -12.21
N ALA A 385 4.13 -15.17 -11.26
CA ALA A 385 3.46 -15.77 -10.11
C ALA A 385 2.26 -16.63 -10.54
N VAL A 386 1.41 -16.10 -11.43
CA VAL A 386 0.27 -16.83 -12.02
C VAL A 386 0.73 -18.08 -12.77
N LYS A 387 1.78 -17.97 -13.61
CA LYS A 387 2.35 -19.11 -14.33
C LYS A 387 2.75 -20.23 -13.38
N ARG A 388 3.55 -19.92 -12.36
CA ARG A 388 4.00 -20.91 -11.35
C ARG A 388 2.83 -21.49 -10.56
N TYR A 389 1.83 -20.67 -10.25
CA TYR A 389 0.61 -21.11 -9.61
C TYR A 389 -0.14 -22.15 -10.45
N LEU A 390 -0.36 -21.86 -11.75
CA LEU A 390 -1.02 -22.78 -12.67
C LEU A 390 -0.23 -24.08 -12.85
N GLU A 391 1.11 -24.00 -12.98
CA GLU A 391 1.99 -25.18 -13.03
C GLU A 391 1.78 -26.10 -11.82
N GLN A 392 1.80 -25.53 -10.61
CA GLN A 392 1.61 -26.29 -9.39
C GLN A 392 0.21 -26.89 -9.30
N ARG A 393 -0.83 -26.13 -9.63
CA ARG A 393 -2.23 -26.56 -9.47
C ARG A 393 -2.64 -27.59 -10.51
N LEU A 394 -2.13 -27.47 -11.73
CA LEU A 394 -2.49 -28.34 -12.84
C LEU A 394 -1.46 -29.45 -13.08
N GLY A 395 -0.34 -29.46 -12.33
CA GLY A 395 0.74 -30.44 -12.51
C GLY A 395 1.45 -30.29 -13.85
N LEU A 396 1.57 -29.07 -14.37
CA LEU A 396 2.18 -28.78 -15.66
C LEU A 396 3.66 -28.41 -15.49
N THR A 397 4.47 -28.75 -16.50
CA THR A 397 5.88 -28.35 -16.55
C THR A 397 6.07 -26.89 -16.97
N ASP A 398 5.19 -26.40 -17.83
CA ASP A 398 5.16 -25.01 -18.29
C ASP A 398 3.71 -24.58 -18.54
N ALA A 399 3.24 -23.56 -17.82
CA ALA A 399 1.91 -22.97 -18.01
C ALA A 399 1.91 -21.69 -18.87
N THR A 400 3.02 -21.35 -19.53
CA THR A 400 3.14 -20.13 -20.35
C THR A 400 2.01 -19.99 -21.38
N GLU A 401 1.65 -21.09 -22.05
CA GLU A 401 0.59 -21.10 -23.06
C GLU A 401 -0.81 -20.93 -22.47
N LEU A 402 -0.97 -20.98 -21.15
CA LEU A 402 -2.24 -20.68 -20.49
C LEU A 402 -2.39 -19.20 -20.17
N LEU A 403 -1.35 -18.39 -20.32
CA LEU A 403 -1.41 -16.96 -20.04
C LEU A 403 -2.06 -16.20 -21.20
N GLY A 404 -3.07 -15.40 -20.87
CA GLY A 404 -3.72 -14.47 -21.79
C GLY A 404 -3.00 -13.13 -21.88
N GLY A 405 -2.55 -12.62 -20.74
CA GLY A 405 -1.84 -11.34 -20.67
C GLY A 405 -2.20 -10.50 -19.46
N ALA A 406 -1.93 -9.20 -19.57
CA ALA A 406 -2.17 -8.21 -18.53
C ALA A 406 -3.01 -7.05 -19.05
N VAL A 407 -3.95 -6.58 -18.22
CA VAL A 407 -4.75 -5.37 -18.45
C VAL A 407 -4.47 -4.36 -17.34
N TYR A 408 -3.98 -3.19 -17.70
CA TYR A 408 -3.83 -2.08 -16.76
C TYR A 408 -4.88 -1.05 -17.07
N PHE A 409 -5.87 -0.94 -16.16
CA PHE A 409 -7.06 -0.14 -16.38
C PHE A 409 -6.93 1.21 -15.66
N TYR A 410 -6.52 2.23 -16.41
CA TYR A 410 -6.49 3.61 -15.98
C TYR A 410 -7.91 4.18 -15.94
N VAL A 411 -8.60 3.95 -14.84
CA VAL A 411 -10.06 4.15 -14.70
C VAL A 411 -10.50 5.60 -14.97
N ARG A 412 -9.63 6.58 -14.75
CA ARG A 412 -9.92 7.99 -15.08
C ARG A 412 -10.11 8.23 -16.57
N GLY A 413 -9.49 7.42 -17.43
CA GLY A 413 -9.55 7.57 -18.89
C GLY A 413 -10.96 7.43 -19.45
N ILE A 414 -11.78 6.53 -18.88
CA ILE A 414 -13.15 6.31 -19.34
C ILE A 414 -14.12 7.42 -18.92
N PHE A 415 -13.70 8.26 -17.96
CA PHE A 415 -14.49 9.36 -17.44
C PHE A 415 -14.18 10.70 -18.12
N THR A 416 -13.29 10.71 -19.11
CA THR A 416 -13.00 11.91 -19.90
C THR A 416 -14.22 12.36 -20.71
N GLU A 417 -14.33 13.66 -20.99
CA GLU A 417 -15.41 14.20 -21.84
C GLU A 417 -15.28 13.74 -23.31
N GLN A 418 -14.05 13.48 -23.77
CA GLN A 418 -13.73 13.06 -25.14
C GLN A 418 -13.30 11.59 -25.19
N LEU A 419 -14.16 10.71 -24.67
CA LEU A 419 -13.91 9.28 -24.63
C LEU A 419 -13.85 8.66 -26.04
N SER A 420 -12.74 8.02 -26.37
CA SER A 420 -12.60 7.12 -27.52
C SER A 420 -12.56 5.66 -27.09
N SER A 421 -12.88 4.76 -28.03
CA SER A 421 -12.88 3.32 -27.76
C SER A 421 -11.51 2.83 -27.29
N GLY A 422 -11.48 2.15 -26.16
CA GLY A 422 -10.27 1.56 -25.58
C GLY A 422 -9.51 2.49 -24.64
N ASP A 423 -9.81 3.79 -24.59
CA ASP A 423 -9.09 4.74 -23.74
C ASP A 423 -9.08 4.28 -22.27
N GLY A 424 -7.98 4.59 -21.61
CA GLY A 424 -7.67 4.12 -20.26
C GLY A 424 -7.16 2.69 -20.20
N ILE A 425 -7.10 1.94 -21.31
CA ILE A 425 -6.61 0.56 -21.30
C ILE A 425 -5.19 0.51 -21.84
N TYR A 426 -4.28 0.01 -21.00
CA TYR A 426 -3.04 -0.60 -21.43
C TYR A 426 -3.21 -2.13 -21.47
N LEU A 427 -2.97 -2.75 -22.63
CA LEU A 427 -3.17 -4.19 -22.84
C LEU A 427 -1.89 -4.85 -23.36
N ASP A 428 -1.39 -5.86 -22.64
CA ASP A 428 -0.29 -6.70 -23.13
C ASP A 428 -0.75 -8.16 -23.30
N THR A 429 -0.93 -8.55 -24.56
CA THR A 429 -1.29 -9.90 -25.00
C THR A 429 -0.10 -10.72 -25.52
N GLY A 430 1.10 -10.11 -25.62
CA GLY A 430 2.28 -10.68 -26.26
C GLY A 430 3.43 -11.02 -25.31
N CYS A 431 3.20 -10.97 -24.00
CA CYS A 431 4.22 -11.13 -22.97
C CYS A 431 4.59 -12.58 -22.64
N GLN A 432 3.99 -13.60 -23.24
CA GLN A 432 4.14 -15.00 -22.82
C GLN A 432 5.60 -15.47 -22.84
N ASN A 433 6.32 -15.24 -23.94
CA ASN A 433 7.72 -15.64 -24.04
C ASN A 433 8.61 -14.84 -23.08
N LEU A 434 8.34 -13.54 -22.92
CA LEU A 434 9.03 -12.68 -21.97
C LEU A 434 8.85 -13.17 -20.52
N VAL A 435 7.63 -13.55 -20.14
CA VAL A 435 7.31 -14.13 -18.82
C VAL A 435 8.02 -15.47 -18.63
N ARG A 436 8.08 -16.33 -19.66
CA ARG A 436 8.81 -17.60 -19.60
C ARG A 436 10.29 -17.38 -19.32
N GLU A 437 10.94 -16.47 -20.06
CA GLU A 437 12.36 -16.17 -19.87
C GLU A 437 12.62 -15.51 -18.50
N LEU A 438 11.74 -14.60 -18.06
CA LEU A 438 11.84 -13.98 -16.75
C LEU A 438 11.72 -15.00 -15.61
N ASP A 439 10.81 -15.98 -15.72
CA ASP A 439 10.69 -17.08 -14.76
C ASP A 439 11.99 -17.88 -14.64
N LEU A 440 12.65 -18.19 -15.77
CA LEU A 440 13.93 -18.89 -15.79
C LEU A 440 15.03 -18.10 -15.06
N LEU A 441 15.10 -16.78 -15.29
CA LEU A 441 16.01 -15.89 -14.58
C LEU A 441 15.80 -15.96 -13.06
N PHE A 442 14.55 -15.89 -12.58
CA PHE A 442 14.26 -15.99 -11.14
C PHE A 442 14.55 -17.36 -10.54
N ARG A 443 14.49 -18.43 -11.33
CA ARG A 443 14.90 -19.78 -10.91
C ARG A 443 16.43 -19.92 -10.83
N GLY A 444 17.20 -18.94 -11.30
CA GLY A 444 18.65 -19.01 -11.39
C GLY A 444 19.14 -19.93 -12.50
N VAL A 445 18.31 -20.17 -13.52
CA VAL A 445 18.70 -20.95 -14.70
C VAL A 445 19.31 -19.96 -15.69
N SER A 446 20.63 -19.83 -15.68
CA SER A 446 21.35 -19.05 -16.68
C SER A 446 21.16 -19.72 -18.04
N ASN A 447 20.76 -18.95 -19.07
CA ASN A 447 20.87 -19.37 -20.47
C ASN A 447 22.36 -19.48 -20.83
N ALA A 448 22.99 -20.55 -20.38
CA ALA A 448 24.29 -21.00 -20.85
C ALA A 448 24.04 -22.30 -21.62
N GLU A 449 23.58 -22.16 -22.87
CA GLU A 449 23.89 -23.05 -24.00
C GLU A 449 23.61 -22.35 -25.32
#